data_AF-A0A928K5V1-F1
#
_entry.id   AF-A0A928K5V1-F1
#
_cell.length_a   1.000
_cell.length_b   1.000
_cell.length_c   1.000
_cell.angle_alpha   90.00
_cell.angle_beta   90.00
_cell.angle_gamma   90.00
#
_symmetry.space_group_name_H-M   'P 1'
#
loop_
_entity.id
_entity.type
_entity.pdbx_description
1 polymer ?
#
loop_
_entity_poly.entity_id
_entity_poly.type
_entity_poly.pdbx_seq_one_letter_code
_entity_poly.pdbx_strand_id
1 'polypeptide(L)' 'MEKYNMSSSSRAFLNKNFPEFFEYETLRDALLALDDYIILNGLDKNDNMTDFGHEAQSVYDEIYMCNE' A
#
# COMPACT_ATOMS: atom_id res chain seq x y z
N MET A 1 -12.78 -13.15 8.76
CA MET A 1 -11.61 -13.43 7.92
C MET A 1 -11.13 -12.10 7.40
N GLU A 2 -9.86 -11.78 7.62
CA GLU A 2 -9.25 -10.61 7.00
C GLU A 2 -9.10 -10.85 5.49
N LYS A 3 -9.38 -9.82 4.68
CA LYS A 3 -9.50 -9.92 3.21
C LYS A 3 -8.19 -10.28 2.51
N TYR A 4 -7.04 -9.86 3.08
CA TYR A 4 -5.70 -10.05 2.52
C TYR A 4 -4.70 -10.33 3.65
N ASN A 5 -3.69 -11.16 3.37
CA ASN A 5 -2.57 -11.46 4.26
C ASN A 5 -1.60 -10.27 4.31
N MET A 6 -1.33 -9.76 5.51
CA MET A 6 -0.35 -8.71 5.77
C MET A 6 -0.05 -8.63 7.26
N SER A 7 1.05 -8.00 7.65
CA SER A 7 1.33 -7.67 9.04
C SER A 7 0.31 -6.69 9.64
N SER A 8 0.18 -6.72 10.97
CA SER A 8 -0.63 -5.74 11.71
C SER A 8 -0.15 -4.31 11.50
N SER A 9 1.16 -4.10 11.30
CA SER A 9 1.75 -2.79 10.97
C SER A 9 1.30 -2.29 9.61
N SER A 10 1.37 -3.13 8.57
CA SER A 10 0.90 -2.78 7.23
C SER A 10 -0.60 -2.52 7.19
N ARG A 11 -1.39 -3.32 7.92
CA ARG A 11 -2.82 -3.05 8.10
C ARG A 11 -3.06 -1.70 8.79
N ALA A 12 -2.31 -1.38 9.84
CA ALA A 12 -2.44 -0.10 10.55
C ALA A 12 -2.04 1.09 9.67
N PHE A 13 -0.98 0.94 8.87
CA PHE A 13 -0.56 1.94 7.89
C PHE A 13 -1.68 2.23 6.88
N LEU A 14 -2.27 1.20 6.28
CA LEU A 14 -3.36 1.37 5.31
C LEU A 14 -4.59 1.99 5.96
N ASN A 15 -5.02 1.53 7.14
CA ASN A 15 -6.15 2.14 7.85
C ASN A 15 -5.94 3.63 8.14
N LYS A 16 -4.69 4.04 8.42
CA LYS A 16 -4.36 5.44 8.74
C LYS A 16 -4.26 6.32 7.50
N ASN A 17 -3.63 5.82 6.44
CA ASN A 17 -3.21 6.65 5.31
C ASN A 17 -4.04 6.42 4.04
N PHE A 18 -4.52 5.19 3.82
CA PHE A 18 -5.22 4.79 2.60
C PHE A 18 -6.31 3.73 2.87
N PRO A 19 -7.36 4.07 3.65
CA PRO A 19 -8.37 3.10 4.09
C PRO A 19 -9.20 2.51 2.95
N GLU A 20 -9.34 3.26 1.84
CA GLU A 20 -10.03 2.82 0.62
C GLU A 20 -9.41 1.57 -0.01
N PHE A 21 -8.16 1.22 0.32
CA PHE A 21 -7.52 -0.04 -0.06
C PHE A 21 -8.42 -1.27 0.18
N PHE A 22 -9.20 -1.26 1.27
CA PHE A 22 -10.04 -2.40 1.64
C PHE A 22 -11.37 -2.46 0.88
N GLU A 23 -11.74 -1.38 0.18
CA GLU A 23 -13.00 -1.26 -0.56
C GLU A 23 -12.94 -1.91 -1.95
N TYR A 24 -11.75 -1.98 -2.56
CA TYR A 24 -11.54 -2.58 -3.88
C TYR A 24 -11.92 -4.06 -3.93
N GLU A 25 -12.64 -4.50 -4.97
CA GLU A 25 -13.17 -5.86 -5.07
C GLU A 25 -12.08 -6.94 -5.16
N THR A 26 -11.00 -6.66 -5.89
CA THR A 26 -9.91 -7.61 -6.11
C THR A 26 -8.60 -7.12 -5.50
N LEU A 27 -7.72 -8.06 -5.15
CA LEU A 27 -6.36 -7.75 -4.70
C LEU A 27 -5.60 -6.95 -5.76
N ARG A 28 -5.77 -7.30 -7.04
CA ARG A 28 -5.12 -6.62 -8.15
C ARG A 28 -5.50 -5.14 -8.19
N ASP A 29 -6.79 -4.83 -8.08
CA ASP A 29 -7.26 -3.45 -8.12
C ASP A 29 -6.79 -2.66 -6.89
N ALA A 30 -6.78 -3.30 -5.71
CA ALA A 30 -6.26 -2.71 -4.49
C ALA A 30 -4.77 -2.37 -4.58
N LEU A 31 -3.96 -3.28 -5.16
CA LEU A 31 -2.53 -3.07 -5.36
C LEU A 31 -2.26 -1.98 -6.40
N LEU A 32 -2.99 -1.96 -7.53
CA LEU A 32 -2.87 -0.89 -8.52
C LEU A 32 -3.18 0.49 -7.91
N ALA A 33 -4.24 0.58 -7.09
CA ALA A 33 -4.58 1.82 -6.41
C ALA A 33 -3.52 2.23 -5.37
N LEU A 34 -2.92 1.27 -4.68
CA LEU A 34 -1.83 1.54 -3.74
C LEU A 34 -0.55 2.01 -4.46
N ASP A 35 -0.24 1.44 -5.62
CA ASP A 35 0.88 1.88 -6.48
C ASP A 35 0.68 3.33 -6.95
N ASP A 36 -0.50 3.66 -7.47
CA ASP A 36 -0.87 5.03 -7.84
C ASP A 36 -0.75 5.99 -6.63
N TYR A 37 -1.21 5.54 -5.46
CA TYR A 37 -1.11 6.31 -4.22
C TYR A 37 0.35 6.57 -3.81
N ILE A 38 1.25 5.59 -3.98
CA ILE A 38 2.70 5.74 -3.73
C ILE A 38 3.31 6.73 -4.71
N ILE A 39 2.98 6.66 -6.00
CA ILE A 39 3.49 7.60 -7.01
C ILE A 39 3.06 9.03 -6.67
N LEU A 40 1.81 9.23 -6.25
CA LEU A 40 1.25 10.54 -5.96
C LEU A 40 1.74 11.16 -4.64
N ASN A 41 2.01 10.34 -3.61
CA ASN A 41 2.25 10.84 -2.24
C ASN A 41 3.61 10.43 -1.67
N GLY A 42 4.28 9.45 -2.29
CA GLY A 42 5.53 8.86 -1.82
C GLY A 42 6.78 9.53 -2.37
N LEU A 43 6.67 10.35 -3.41
CA LEU A 43 7.80 10.97 -4.09
C LEU A 43 8.00 12.44 -3.69
N ASP A 44 9.26 12.87 -3.63
CA ASP A 44 9.61 14.28 -3.48
C ASP A 44 9.57 15.01 -4.84
N LYS A 45 9.87 16.31 -4.84
CA LYS A 45 9.87 17.14 -6.06
C LYS A 45 10.90 16.73 -7.13
N ASN A 46 11.81 15.81 -6.81
CA ASN A 46 12.83 15.29 -7.71
C ASN A 46 12.57 13.81 -8.05
N ASP A 47 11.35 13.33 -7.82
CA ASP A 47 10.92 11.94 -8.04
C ASP A 47 11.69 10.90 -7.20
N ASN A 48 12.33 11.33 -6.09
CA ASN A 48 12.94 10.39 -5.15
C ASN A 48 11.94 9.91 -4.12
N MET A 49 12.07 8.65 -3.73
CA MET A 49 11.26 8.08 -2.66
C MET A 49 11.54 8.81 -1.32
N THR A 50 10.48 9.27 -0.68
CA THR A 50 10.53 9.83 0.68
C THR A 50 10.50 8.71 1.72
N ASP A 51 10.70 9.03 3.00
CA ASP A 51 10.52 8.08 4.09
C ASP A 51 9.10 7.47 4.08
N PHE A 52 8.08 8.30 3.81
CA PHE A 52 6.71 7.86 3.67
C PHE A 52 6.54 6.91 2.46
N GLY A 53 7.13 7.28 1.32
CA GLY A 53 7.09 6.46 0.12
C GLY A 53 7.76 5.09 0.32
N HIS A 54 8.88 5.05 1.05
CA HIS A 54 9.55 3.79 1.39
C HIS A 54 8.70 2.90 2.30
N GLU A 55 8.03 3.47 3.29
CA GLU A 55 7.10 2.73 4.15
C GLU A 55 5.89 2.21 3.34
N ALA A 56 5.30 3.04 2.48
CA ALA A 56 4.19 2.66 1.63
C ALA A 56 4.57 1.56 0.63
N GLN A 57 5.77 1.65 0.01
CA GLN A 57 6.30 0.61 -0.87
C GLN A 57 6.53 -0.70 -0.12
N SER A 58 7.07 -0.64 1.12
CA SER A 58 7.23 -1.83 1.96
C SER A 58 5.89 -2.52 2.24
N VAL A 59 4.82 -1.74 2.44
CA VAL A 59 3.46 -2.27 2.64
C VAL A 59 2.96 -2.95 1.36
N TYR A 60 3.13 -2.29 0.20
CA TYR A 60 2.78 -2.87 -1.10
C TYR A 60 3.51 -4.20 -1.33
N ASP A 61 4.83 -4.23 -1.14
CA ASP A 61 5.68 -5.39 -1.38
C ASP A 61 5.29 -6.57 -0.48
N GLU A 62 5.01 -6.31 0.81
CA GLU A 62 4.55 -7.36 1.73
C GLU A 62 3.24 -7.98 1.24
N ILE A 63 2.26 -7.15 0.90
CA ILE A 63 0.95 -7.63 0.47
C ILE A 63 1.07 -8.42 -0.84
N TYR A 64 1.84 -7.92 -1.79
CA TYR A 64 2.11 -8.60 -3.05
C TYR A 64 2.71 -10.00 -2.78
N MET A 65 3.79 -10.07 -2.00
CA MET A 65 4.51 -11.33 -1.72
C MET A 65 3.73 -12.34 -0.86
N CYS A 66 2.80 -11.88 0.00
CA CYS A 66 2.06 -12.75 0.92
C CYS A 66 0.70 -13.23 0.38
N ASN A 67 0.29 -12.80 -0.81
CA ASN A 67 -1.01 -13.15 -1.41
C ASN A 67 -0.92 -13.64 -2.87
N GLU A 68 0.27 -14.00 -3.34
CA GLU A 68 0.45 -14.80 -4.57
C GLU A 68 -0.05 -16.25 -4.42
#